data_AF-A0A1Q5UHA5-F1
#
_entry.id   AF-A0A1Q5UHA5-F1
#
_cell.length_a   1.000
_cell.length_b   1.000
_cell.length_c   1.000
_cell.angle_alpha   90.00
_cell.angle_beta   90.00
_cell.angle_gamma   90.00
#
_symmetry.space_group_name_H-M   'P 1'
#
loop_
_entity.id
_entity.type
_entity.pdbx_description
1 polymer ?
#
loop_
_entity_poly.entity_id
_entity_poly.type
_entity_poly.pdbx_seq_one_letter_code
_entity_poly.pdbx_strand_id
1 'polypeptide(L)'
;MYVINLISLDVLNSPKQSFRVKFVNAEDMTQNCKFVRFLVDCGSVPNNRQPGFLSRMCALQDWGPDEYAFAVYLINLGGPLRVIPYSAAGKRNMRGLLDRDDELVEIPDIAKIILRKSEADLRKALESGSARPNDCLQGISSLALAIGWPAGVRILLEFGADATKFALGYSPSRPFHVDDTDCDLYYHSVVPLLQAGCILESYDVLTCKYRKVRSLFSHELAKRRRRLQTLAKSCLPPQRLAAFFVNGGSESEEQIPDVHAFQISTELLTQGLKVEPSLQVRRQDSRSIYHQRIEDVEAWEELYKLGFRGIDAPDANGLTPLMYQLTYFIDFSIGVSRGIECIIWLFEKGAGLTKTLPRSNGTVAHLASSWVIDEILHIICMDNYDNSGRWLGLEARITAYSDALFLVPSVRDRCVCACCPSGCTTFSVALRSSVRRLSFGILSLKKSTELFRQVFQLLVQWTEARPATGHIIIRSLTFNALDLRHTCCTENDEIYPFLLRHIQDQQEVADIREEDHHRYPELERLVDELGGDFDQLGLPIMEFLDNHWHGRMVEYLSKPGSYDEKHIQETMKLGIFLEPHEINIPDVVYYFGSQVEQVTSDNNS
;
A
#
# COMPACT_ATOMS: atom_id res chain seq x y z
N MET A 1 2.96 -9.30 5.53
CA MET A 1 3.66 -10.55 5.15
C MET A 1 4.20 -10.41 3.73
N TYR A 2 5.50 -10.12 3.55
CA TYR A 2 6.15 -10.11 2.22
C TYR A 2 7.21 -11.19 2.09
N VAL A 3 7.13 -11.85 0.93
CA VAL A 3 8.00 -12.90 0.44
C VAL A 3 8.99 -12.25 -0.50
N ILE A 4 10.28 -12.43 -0.24
CA ILE A 4 11.36 -12.74 -1.19
C ILE A 4 12.57 -13.07 -0.30
N ASN A 5 12.93 -14.34 -0.25
CA ASN A 5 14.23 -14.78 0.25
C ASN A 5 14.68 -15.98 -0.57
N LEU A 6 15.73 -15.79 -1.36
CA LEU A 6 16.44 -16.85 -2.05
C LEU A 6 17.78 -17.01 -1.33
N ILE A 7 17.95 -18.12 -0.61
CA ILE A 7 19.30 -18.65 -0.45
C ILE A 7 19.41 -19.70 -1.57
N SER A 8 20.25 -19.44 -2.57
CA SER A 8 20.66 -20.53 -3.47
C SER A 8 21.79 -21.26 -2.76
N LEU A 9 21.44 -22.33 -2.05
CA LEU A 9 22.41 -23.29 -1.52
C LEU A 9 22.38 -24.50 -2.43
N ASP A 10 23.53 -24.84 -2.98
CA ASP A 10 23.71 -26.11 -3.67
C ASP A 10 24.06 -27.17 -2.63
N VAL A 11 23.25 -28.22 -2.54
CA VAL A 11 23.52 -29.38 -1.68
C VAL A 11 24.38 -30.35 -2.48
N LEU A 12 25.58 -30.64 -1.97
CA LEU A 12 26.43 -31.70 -2.52
C LEU A 12 25.66 -33.03 -2.41
N ASN A 13 25.40 -33.66 -3.57
CA ASN A 13 24.75 -34.97 -3.78
C ASN A 13 23.25 -35.02 -4.16
N SER A 14 22.60 -33.92 -4.54
CA SER A 14 21.26 -34.00 -5.17
C SER A 14 21.09 -32.97 -6.30
N PRO A 15 20.77 -33.37 -7.54
CA PRO A 15 20.52 -32.42 -8.60
C PRO A 15 19.17 -31.72 -8.36
N LYS A 16 19.24 -30.40 -8.04
CA LYS A 16 18.15 -29.40 -8.12
C LYS A 16 17.18 -29.27 -6.93
N GLN A 17 17.63 -29.37 -5.68
CA GLN A 17 16.83 -28.85 -4.55
C GLN A 17 17.42 -27.54 -4.02
N SER A 18 16.78 -26.42 -4.37
CA SER A 18 17.07 -25.10 -3.79
C SER A 18 16.15 -24.87 -2.59
N PHE A 19 16.69 -24.71 -1.39
CA PHE A 19 15.90 -24.36 -0.20
C PHE A 19 15.73 -22.84 -0.09
N ARG A 20 14.49 -22.36 -0.12
CA ARG A 20 14.18 -20.94 0.13
C ARG A 20 13.88 -20.74 1.60
N VAL A 21 14.84 -20.23 2.36
CA VAL A 21 14.62 -19.91 3.78
C VAL A 21 14.11 -18.49 3.93
N LYS A 22 13.01 -18.32 4.67
CA LYS A 22 12.43 -17.02 5.00
C LYS A 22 13.04 -16.50 6.29
N PHE A 23 13.83 -15.42 6.21
CA PHE A 23 14.26 -14.70 7.40
C PHE A 23 13.11 -13.85 7.94
N VAL A 24 12.88 -13.94 9.25
CA VAL A 24 11.67 -13.44 9.92
C VAL A 24 11.77 -11.94 10.24
N ASN A 25 12.98 -11.40 10.41
CA ASN A 25 13.19 -9.96 10.59
C ASN A 25 14.60 -9.55 10.10
N ALA A 26 14.73 -8.37 9.50
CA ALA A 26 16.04 -7.79 9.15
C ALA A 26 16.84 -7.39 10.40
N GLU A 27 16.14 -7.18 11.52
CA GLU A 27 16.72 -6.72 12.79
C GLU A 27 17.48 -7.83 13.55
N ASP A 28 17.32 -9.10 13.19
CA ASP A 28 18.04 -10.20 13.82
C ASP A 28 19.13 -10.79 12.91
N MET A 29 20.04 -9.93 12.46
CA MET A 29 21.19 -10.34 11.65
C MET A 29 21.99 -11.45 12.34
N THR A 30 22.12 -11.38 13.67
CA THR A 30 22.83 -12.37 14.49
C THR A 30 22.23 -13.77 14.37
N GLN A 31 20.90 -13.92 14.51
CA GLN A 31 20.25 -15.23 14.31
C GLN A 31 20.36 -15.69 12.86
N ASN A 32 20.24 -14.77 11.90
CA ASN A 32 20.37 -15.12 10.49
C ASN A 32 21.79 -15.65 10.18
N CYS A 33 22.85 -15.03 10.73
CA CYS A 33 24.22 -15.51 10.63
C CYS A 33 24.41 -16.89 11.29
N LYS A 34 23.86 -17.11 12.49
CA LYS A 34 23.91 -18.42 13.18
C LYS A 34 23.23 -19.52 12.38
N PHE A 35 22.06 -19.22 11.82
CA PHE A 35 21.31 -20.16 11.00
C PHE A 35 22.03 -20.48 9.69
N VAL A 36 22.57 -19.47 9.00
CA VAL A 36 23.38 -19.70 7.78
C VAL A 36 24.63 -20.51 8.10
N ARG A 37 25.29 -20.23 9.22
CA ARG A 37 26.43 -21.03 9.69
C ARG A 37 26.04 -22.49 9.92
N PHE A 38 24.92 -22.74 10.60
CA PHE A 38 24.37 -24.09 10.76
C PHE A 38 24.14 -24.80 9.42
N LEU A 39 23.56 -24.11 8.43
CA LEU A 39 23.36 -24.70 7.10
C LEU A 39 24.68 -25.06 6.40
N VAL A 40 25.69 -24.21 6.54
CA VAL A 40 27.03 -24.46 6.02
C VAL A 40 27.68 -25.65 6.74
N ASP A 41 27.57 -25.71 8.07
CA ASP A 41 28.05 -26.83 8.88
C ASP A 41 27.34 -28.15 8.51
N CYS A 42 26.10 -28.08 7.98
CA CYS A 42 25.37 -29.21 7.40
C CYS A 42 25.76 -29.54 5.94
N GLY A 43 26.80 -28.92 5.38
CA GLY A 43 27.32 -29.21 4.03
C GLY A 43 26.75 -28.34 2.91
N SER A 44 26.01 -27.28 3.23
CA SER A 44 25.55 -26.31 2.23
C SER A 44 26.69 -25.40 1.77
N VAL A 45 26.80 -25.13 0.47
CA VAL A 45 27.79 -24.18 -0.06
C VAL A 45 27.11 -22.87 -0.46
N PRO A 46 27.54 -21.71 0.06
CA PRO A 46 26.98 -20.43 -0.36
C PRO A 46 27.33 -20.13 -1.82
N ASN A 47 26.36 -19.65 -2.61
CA ASN A 47 26.64 -19.12 -3.95
C ASN A 47 26.80 -17.59 -3.90
N ASN A 48 28.04 -17.12 -3.80
CA ASN A 48 28.34 -15.68 -3.72
C ASN A 48 28.37 -14.97 -5.08
N ARG A 49 28.13 -15.72 -6.17
CA ARG A 49 28.08 -15.17 -7.54
C ARG A 49 26.72 -14.60 -7.90
N GLN A 50 25.68 -14.96 -7.15
CA GLN A 50 24.32 -14.46 -7.32
C GLN A 50 23.86 -13.69 -6.08
N PRO A 51 22.86 -12.79 -6.21
CA PRO A 51 22.22 -12.18 -5.05
C PRO A 51 21.68 -13.25 -4.08
N GLY A 52 22.29 -13.32 -2.90
CA GLY A 52 21.97 -14.27 -1.84
C GLY A 52 22.19 -13.66 -0.46
N PHE A 53 22.34 -14.51 0.56
CA PHE A 53 22.50 -14.07 1.95
C PHE A 53 23.64 -13.06 2.14
N LEU A 54 24.85 -13.36 1.63
CA LEU A 54 26.02 -12.47 1.78
C LEU A 54 25.78 -11.10 1.16
N SER A 55 25.20 -11.03 -0.05
CA SER A 55 24.88 -9.76 -0.69
C SER A 55 23.83 -8.95 0.08
N ARG A 56 22.86 -9.62 0.70
CA ARG A 56 21.84 -8.98 1.53
C ARG A 56 22.44 -8.49 2.86
N MET A 57 23.25 -9.32 3.51
CA MET A 57 24.00 -8.96 4.71
C MET A 57 24.89 -7.74 4.45
N CYS A 58 25.54 -7.70 3.27
CA CYS A 58 26.35 -6.57 2.83
C CYS A 58 25.51 -5.30 2.71
N ALA A 59 24.29 -5.40 2.18
CA ALA A 59 23.45 -4.25 1.92
C ALA A 59 22.67 -3.70 3.13
N LEU A 60 22.41 -4.48 4.17
CA LEU A 60 21.48 -4.09 5.23
C LEU A 60 22.10 -3.20 6.31
N GLN A 61 23.30 -3.51 6.80
CA GLN A 61 23.93 -2.78 7.90
C GLN A 61 25.45 -2.74 7.76
N ASP A 62 26.09 -1.80 8.44
CA ASP A 62 27.55 -1.74 8.51
C ASP A 62 28.09 -2.95 9.29
N TRP A 63 29.16 -3.55 8.78
CA TRP A 63 29.78 -4.72 9.38
C TRP A 63 30.75 -4.36 10.49
N GLY A 64 30.59 -5.02 11.63
CA GLY A 64 31.62 -5.09 12.66
C GLY A 64 32.67 -6.16 12.32
N PRO A 65 33.69 -6.33 13.18
CA PRO A 65 34.75 -7.31 12.98
C PRO A 65 34.25 -8.74 12.77
N ASP A 66 33.21 -9.14 13.51
CA ASP A 66 32.63 -10.48 13.44
C ASP A 66 31.89 -10.72 12.12
N GLU A 67 31.14 -9.73 11.63
CA GLU A 67 30.48 -9.81 10.33
C GLU A 67 31.49 -9.87 9.18
N TYR A 68 32.60 -9.13 9.24
CA TYR A 68 33.68 -9.25 8.26
C TYR A 68 34.30 -10.65 8.29
N ALA A 69 34.59 -11.19 9.48
CA ALA A 69 35.15 -12.53 9.62
C ALA A 69 34.20 -13.59 9.04
N PHE A 70 32.90 -13.45 9.32
CA PHE A 70 31.89 -14.35 8.78
C PHE A 70 31.72 -14.20 7.26
N ALA A 71 31.76 -12.97 6.72
CA ALA A 71 31.73 -12.72 5.28
C ALA A 71 32.92 -13.38 4.57
N VAL A 72 34.14 -13.24 5.10
CA VAL A 72 35.34 -13.90 4.56
C VAL A 72 35.21 -15.41 4.62
N TYR A 73 34.68 -15.96 5.72
CA TYR A 73 34.38 -17.39 5.83
C TYR A 73 33.42 -17.87 4.72
N LEU A 74 32.33 -17.14 4.46
CA LEU A 74 31.40 -17.46 3.39
C LEU A 74 32.03 -17.32 2.00
N ILE A 75 32.92 -16.33 1.79
CA ILE A 75 33.66 -16.13 0.54
C ILE A 75 34.62 -17.28 0.26
N ASN A 76 35.37 -17.72 1.26
CA ASN A 76 36.31 -18.83 1.14
C ASN A 76 35.62 -20.15 0.75
N LEU A 77 34.35 -20.33 1.15
CA LEU A 77 33.55 -21.50 0.81
C LEU A 77 32.83 -21.37 -0.54
N GLY A 78 32.29 -20.18 -0.84
CA GLY A 78 31.39 -19.95 -1.97
C GLY A 78 32.01 -19.22 -3.17
N GLY A 79 33.30 -18.89 -3.09
CA GLY A 79 34.00 -18.03 -4.04
C GLY A 79 33.80 -16.52 -3.77
N PRO A 80 34.49 -15.67 -4.54
CA PRO A 80 34.50 -14.22 -4.35
C PRO A 80 33.13 -13.61 -4.55
N LEU A 81 32.88 -12.49 -3.87
CA LEU A 81 31.64 -11.74 -4.00
C LEU A 81 31.63 -11.01 -5.35
N ARG A 82 30.63 -11.30 -6.19
CA ARG A 82 30.46 -10.65 -7.51
C ARG A 82 29.35 -9.60 -7.54
N VAL A 83 28.71 -9.33 -6.41
CA VAL A 83 27.53 -8.46 -6.36
C VAL A 83 27.96 -7.01 -6.16
N ILE A 84 27.42 -6.10 -6.98
CA ILE A 84 27.65 -4.66 -6.83
C ILE A 84 26.77 -4.12 -5.70
N PRO A 85 27.30 -3.30 -4.77
CA PRO A 85 26.57 -2.93 -3.59
C PRO A 85 25.58 -1.85 -3.95
N TYR A 86 24.35 -2.03 -3.47
CA TYR A 86 23.32 -1.05 -3.75
C TYR A 86 23.22 0.04 -2.68
N SER A 87 23.31 -0.33 -1.41
CA SER A 87 23.19 0.61 -0.28
C SER A 87 24.50 1.31 0.09
N ALA A 88 24.40 2.36 0.90
CA ALA A 88 25.56 3.03 1.51
C ALA A 88 26.37 2.05 2.39
N ALA A 89 25.69 1.27 3.23
CA ALA A 89 26.30 0.20 4.02
C ALA A 89 27.02 -0.82 3.13
N GLY A 90 26.38 -1.27 2.05
CA GLY A 90 27.00 -2.18 1.09
C GLY A 90 28.28 -1.63 0.48
N LYS A 91 28.29 -0.34 0.12
CA LYS A 91 29.50 0.34 -0.40
C LYS A 91 30.62 0.35 0.63
N ARG A 92 30.31 0.65 1.90
CA ARG A 92 31.28 0.65 3.01
C ARG A 92 31.82 -0.75 3.30
N ASN A 93 30.94 -1.75 3.36
CA ASN A 93 31.30 -3.15 3.59
C ASN A 93 32.17 -3.73 2.47
N MET A 94 31.81 -3.45 1.21
CA MET A 94 32.61 -3.86 0.06
C MET A 94 33.98 -3.18 0.03
N ARG A 95 34.06 -1.90 0.37
CA ARG A 95 35.35 -1.22 0.56
C ARG A 95 36.17 -1.91 1.66
N GLY A 96 35.58 -2.25 2.79
CA GLY A 96 36.28 -2.96 3.87
C GLY A 96 36.77 -4.36 3.47
N LEU A 97 36.06 -5.06 2.57
CA LEU A 97 36.57 -6.30 1.97
C LEU A 97 37.76 -6.03 1.04
N LEU A 98 37.63 -5.05 0.14
CA LEU A 98 38.70 -4.64 -0.79
C LEU A 98 39.97 -4.13 -0.09
N ASP A 99 39.83 -3.52 1.08
CA ASP A 99 40.97 -3.03 1.89
C ASP A 99 41.69 -4.18 2.61
N ARG A 100 41.01 -5.31 2.85
CA ARG A 100 41.60 -6.52 3.45
C ARG A 100 42.32 -7.36 2.40
N ASP A 101 41.62 -7.66 1.31
CA ASP A 101 42.13 -8.45 0.19
C ASP A 101 41.28 -8.21 -1.07
N ASP A 102 41.95 -7.81 -2.15
CA ASP A 102 41.33 -7.49 -3.43
C ASP A 102 40.71 -8.73 -4.12
N GLU A 103 41.18 -9.94 -3.78
CA GLU A 103 40.68 -11.21 -4.33
C GLU A 103 39.33 -11.63 -3.74
N LEU A 104 38.93 -11.08 -2.59
CA LEU A 104 37.63 -11.38 -1.95
C LEU A 104 36.44 -10.86 -2.76
N VAL A 105 36.68 -9.88 -3.64
CA VAL A 105 35.64 -9.21 -4.43
C VAL A 105 36.01 -9.26 -5.91
N GLU A 106 35.22 -9.99 -6.69
CA GLU A 106 35.43 -10.15 -8.12
C GLU A 106 34.46 -9.25 -8.89
N ILE A 107 34.85 -7.97 -9.01
CA ILE A 107 34.14 -6.94 -9.77
C ILE A 107 35.14 -6.16 -10.64
N PRO A 108 34.70 -5.48 -11.72
CA PRO A 108 35.61 -4.71 -12.59
C PRO A 108 36.40 -3.62 -11.86
N ASP A 109 37.61 -3.33 -12.33
CA ASP A 109 38.56 -2.43 -11.64
C ASP A 109 38.01 -1.02 -11.41
N ILE A 110 37.26 -0.44 -12.36
CA ILE A 110 36.61 0.85 -12.17
C ILE A 110 35.65 0.84 -10.97
N ALA A 111 34.96 -0.28 -10.73
CA ALA A 111 34.08 -0.45 -9.59
C ALA A 111 34.88 -0.44 -8.28
N LYS A 112 35.98 -1.19 -8.24
CA LYS A 112 36.89 -1.26 -7.09
C LYS A 112 37.46 0.13 -6.76
N ILE A 113 37.90 0.86 -7.79
CA ILE A 113 38.40 2.25 -7.67
C ILE A 113 37.32 3.17 -7.08
N ILE A 114 36.08 3.10 -7.60
CA ILE A 114 34.97 3.92 -7.10
C ILE A 114 34.63 3.58 -5.65
N LEU A 115 34.60 2.29 -5.29
CA LEU A 115 34.33 1.84 -3.92
C LEU A 115 35.42 2.26 -2.93
N ARG A 116 36.68 2.22 -3.35
CA ARG A 116 37.82 2.77 -2.59
C ARG A 116 37.84 4.29 -2.51
N LYS A 117 37.04 4.98 -3.34
CA LYS A 117 36.99 6.44 -3.47
C LYS A 117 38.36 7.06 -3.80
N SER A 118 39.16 6.37 -4.62
CA SER A 118 40.49 6.85 -5.05
C SER A 118 40.37 7.80 -6.26
N GLU A 119 40.52 9.11 -6.03
CA GLU A 119 40.46 10.11 -7.10
C GLU A 119 41.58 9.93 -8.14
N ALA A 120 42.80 9.66 -7.67
CA ALA A 120 43.97 9.51 -8.52
C ALA A 120 43.85 8.28 -9.44
N ASP A 121 43.43 7.14 -8.91
CA ASP A 121 43.26 5.92 -9.71
C ASP A 121 42.10 6.04 -10.70
N LEU A 122 41.02 6.73 -10.30
CA LEU A 122 39.88 6.95 -11.20
C LEU A 122 40.29 7.82 -12.40
N ARG A 123 40.98 8.93 -12.16
CA ARG A 123 41.49 9.79 -13.23
C ARG A 123 42.46 9.03 -14.13
N LYS A 124 43.43 8.33 -13.56
CA LYS A 124 44.41 7.52 -14.31
C LYS A 124 43.73 6.46 -15.18
N ALA A 125 42.73 5.76 -14.64
CA ALA A 125 41.99 4.73 -15.38
C ALA A 125 41.18 5.32 -16.56
N LEU A 126 40.57 6.50 -16.35
CA LEU A 126 39.81 7.20 -17.40
C LEU A 126 40.74 7.82 -18.46
N GLU A 127 41.86 8.42 -18.06
CA GLU A 127 42.87 9.02 -18.95
C GLU A 127 43.56 7.97 -19.83
N SER A 128 43.89 6.81 -19.26
CA SER A 128 44.50 5.69 -20.00
C SER A 128 43.50 4.93 -20.88
N GLY A 129 42.20 5.20 -20.72
CA GLY A 129 41.12 4.46 -21.40
C GLY A 129 40.94 3.03 -20.90
N SER A 130 41.58 2.63 -19.79
CA SER A 130 41.38 1.32 -19.17
C SER A 130 39.98 1.19 -18.55
N ALA A 131 39.30 2.31 -18.30
CA ALA A 131 37.90 2.37 -17.94
C ALA A 131 37.18 3.47 -18.72
N ARG A 132 35.86 3.33 -18.88
CA ARG A 132 35.03 4.37 -19.49
C ARG A 132 34.10 5.00 -18.45
N PRO A 133 33.83 6.30 -18.55
CA PRO A 133 32.97 7.01 -17.60
C PRO A 133 31.51 6.49 -17.58
N ASN A 134 31.09 5.84 -18.67
CA ASN A 134 29.75 5.27 -18.87
C ASN A 134 29.71 3.75 -18.72
N ASP A 135 30.73 3.12 -18.13
CA ASP A 135 30.70 1.68 -17.88
C ASP A 135 29.51 1.31 -16.98
N CYS A 136 28.92 0.15 -17.28
CA CYS A 136 27.79 -0.42 -16.54
C CYS A 136 28.17 -1.78 -15.96
N LEU A 137 27.84 -1.97 -14.69
CA LEU A 137 28.20 -3.12 -13.88
C LEU A 137 26.91 -3.79 -13.42
N GLN A 138 26.52 -4.90 -14.05
CA GLN A 138 25.24 -5.57 -13.76
C GLN A 138 24.03 -4.62 -13.85
N GLY A 139 24.07 -3.67 -14.81
CA GLY A 139 23.03 -2.65 -14.98
C GLY A 139 23.20 -1.40 -14.12
N ILE A 140 24.17 -1.34 -13.21
CA ILE A 140 24.48 -0.16 -12.39
C ILE A 140 25.57 0.65 -13.09
N SER A 141 25.30 1.91 -13.44
CA SER A 141 26.31 2.79 -14.05
C SER A 141 27.38 3.22 -13.04
N SER A 142 28.58 3.57 -13.53
CA SER A 142 29.63 4.19 -12.71
C SER A 142 29.12 5.42 -11.94
N LEU A 143 28.23 6.23 -12.54
CA LEU A 143 27.58 7.35 -11.86
C LEU A 143 26.73 6.91 -10.66
N ALA A 144 25.90 5.86 -10.78
CA ALA A 144 25.13 5.33 -9.65
C ALA A 144 26.04 4.81 -8.54
N LEU A 145 27.11 4.11 -8.90
CA LEU A 145 28.06 3.58 -7.92
C LEU A 145 28.78 4.72 -7.17
N ALA A 146 29.10 5.82 -7.85
CA ALA A 146 29.77 6.98 -7.28
C ALA A 146 28.87 7.88 -6.41
N ILE A 147 27.54 7.70 -6.39
CA ILE A 147 26.65 8.45 -5.48
C ILE A 147 27.06 8.20 -4.01
N GLY A 148 27.25 9.28 -3.25
CA GLY A 148 27.85 9.26 -1.91
C GLY A 148 29.37 9.55 -1.93
N TRP A 149 29.92 9.85 -3.11
CA TRP A 149 31.28 10.33 -3.33
C TRP A 149 31.26 11.50 -4.34
N PRO A 150 31.00 12.74 -3.87
CA PRO A 150 30.84 13.91 -4.75
C PRO A 150 32.01 14.15 -5.71
N ALA A 151 33.24 13.92 -5.27
CA ALA A 151 34.42 14.08 -6.11
C ALA A 151 34.45 13.07 -7.25
N GLY A 152 34.13 11.79 -6.99
CA GLY A 152 34.03 10.76 -8.03
C GLY A 152 32.96 11.06 -9.07
N VAL A 153 31.80 11.58 -8.66
CA VAL A 153 30.75 12.03 -9.59
C VAL A 153 31.26 13.15 -10.49
N ARG A 154 31.94 14.17 -9.93
CA ARG A 154 32.54 15.26 -10.72
C ARG A 154 33.58 14.75 -11.71
N ILE A 155 34.48 13.86 -11.27
CA ILE A 155 35.48 13.24 -12.14
C ILE A 155 34.78 12.50 -13.30
N LEU A 156 33.79 11.65 -13.02
CA LEU A 156 33.09 10.93 -14.08
C LEU A 156 32.42 11.88 -15.09
N LEU A 157 31.79 12.97 -14.62
CA LEU A 157 31.20 13.99 -15.49
C LEU A 157 32.25 14.77 -16.31
N GLU A 158 33.38 15.15 -15.69
CA GLU A 158 34.51 15.80 -16.37
C GLU A 158 35.04 14.95 -17.55
N PHE A 159 35.04 13.63 -17.38
CA PHE A 159 35.48 12.68 -18.41
C PHE A 159 34.36 12.29 -19.40
N GLY A 160 33.17 12.91 -19.35
CA GLY A 160 32.10 12.71 -20.33
C GLY A 160 31.10 11.61 -19.98
N ALA A 161 30.91 11.32 -18.69
CA ALA A 161 29.76 10.52 -18.26
C ALA A 161 28.45 11.20 -18.69
N ASP A 162 27.55 10.44 -19.31
CA ASP A 162 26.29 10.92 -19.84
C ASP A 162 25.22 10.92 -18.75
N ALA A 163 25.15 12.03 -18.00
CA ALA A 163 24.13 12.22 -16.98
C ALA A 163 22.71 12.15 -17.57
N THR A 164 22.49 12.49 -18.84
CA THR A 164 21.15 12.55 -19.44
C THR A 164 20.48 11.19 -19.58
N LYS A 165 21.27 10.11 -19.55
CA LYS A 165 20.78 8.72 -19.51
C LYS A 165 20.65 8.16 -18.10
N PHE A 166 21.10 8.92 -17.09
CA PHE A 166 21.11 8.52 -15.70
C PHE A 166 19.81 8.88 -14.99
N ALA A 167 19.13 7.89 -14.40
CA ALA A 167 17.92 8.10 -13.60
C ALA A 167 18.20 7.91 -12.11
N LEU A 168 17.81 8.88 -11.29
CA LEU A 168 18.07 8.87 -9.84
C LEU A 168 17.31 7.75 -9.12
N GLY A 169 16.12 7.36 -9.58
CA GLY A 169 15.25 6.36 -8.93
C GLY A 169 15.73 4.92 -9.01
N TYR A 170 16.63 4.64 -9.95
CA TYR A 170 17.38 3.39 -10.01
C TYR A 170 18.65 3.45 -9.17
N SER A 171 18.92 4.57 -8.48
CA SER A 171 20.04 4.63 -7.56
C SER A 171 19.80 3.61 -6.45
N PRO A 172 20.61 2.57 -6.39
CA PRO A 172 20.32 1.44 -5.52
C PRO A 172 20.50 1.80 -4.03
N SER A 173 21.00 3.00 -3.75
CA SER A 173 21.28 3.55 -2.43
C SER A 173 20.01 4.12 -1.80
N ARG A 174 19.01 3.26 -1.58
CA ARG A 174 17.96 3.56 -0.59
C ARG A 174 18.60 3.45 0.79
N PRO A 175 18.79 4.55 1.52
CA PRO A 175 19.26 4.48 2.88
C PRO A 175 18.09 3.96 3.70
N PHE A 176 18.16 2.69 4.11
CA PHE A 176 17.25 2.17 5.13
C PHE A 176 17.63 2.69 6.52
N HIS A 177 18.82 3.30 6.67
CA HIS A 177 19.32 3.85 7.92
C HIS A 177 19.82 5.29 7.74
N VAL A 178 19.45 6.14 8.70
CA VAL A 178 19.57 7.60 8.65
C VAL A 178 20.77 8.00 9.51
N ASP A 179 21.92 8.22 8.87
CA ASP A 179 22.97 9.09 9.41
C ASP A 179 22.96 10.38 8.57
N ASP A 180 22.98 11.53 9.24
CA ASP A 180 23.03 12.86 8.62
C ASP A 180 24.28 13.05 7.75
N THR A 181 25.38 12.36 8.06
CA THR A 181 26.62 12.42 7.28
C THR A 181 26.43 11.87 5.86
N ASP A 182 25.67 10.78 5.71
CA ASP A 182 25.36 10.19 4.40
C ASP A 182 24.45 11.11 3.58
N CYS A 183 23.57 11.87 4.24
CA CYS A 183 22.68 12.84 3.59
C CYS A 183 23.46 13.94 2.87
N ASP A 184 24.47 14.54 3.51
CA ASP A 184 25.26 15.63 2.90
C ASP A 184 26.12 15.13 1.73
N LEU A 185 26.76 13.96 1.87
CA LEU A 185 27.50 13.37 0.76
C LEU A 185 26.59 13.01 -0.43
N TYR A 186 25.38 12.51 -0.15
CA TYR A 186 24.39 12.26 -1.19
C TYR A 186 23.95 13.56 -1.86
N TYR A 187 23.59 14.58 -1.07
CA TYR A 187 23.20 15.91 -1.55
C TYR A 187 24.25 16.50 -2.49
N HIS A 188 25.52 16.52 -2.07
CA HIS A 188 26.61 17.05 -2.89
C HIS A 188 26.95 16.19 -4.12
N SER A 189 26.58 14.90 -4.13
CA SER A 189 26.71 14.04 -5.31
C SER A 189 25.61 14.31 -6.34
N VAL A 190 24.37 14.59 -5.91
CA VAL A 190 23.23 14.74 -6.83
C VAL A 190 23.11 16.12 -7.44
N VAL A 191 23.57 17.18 -6.78
CA VAL A 191 23.57 18.55 -7.34
C VAL A 191 24.22 18.63 -8.73
N PRO A 192 25.47 18.16 -8.95
CA PRO A 192 26.08 18.21 -10.27
C PRO A 192 25.37 17.32 -11.30
N LEU A 193 24.75 16.20 -10.87
CA LEU A 193 23.96 15.34 -11.78
C LEU A 193 22.70 16.07 -12.27
N LEU A 194 21.98 16.76 -11.37
CA LEU A 194 20.81 17.55 -11.73
C LEU A 194 21.17 18.68 -12.69
N GLN A 195 22.30 19.35 -12.45
CA GLN A 195 22.86 20.39 -13.33
C GLN A 195 23.26 19.85 -14.70
N ALA A 196 23.79 18.62 -14.75
CA ALA A 196 24.14 17.92 -15.98
C ALA A 196 22.91 17.32 -16.71
N GLY A 197 21.70 17.56 -16.23
CA GLY A 197 20.47 17.16 -16.89
C GLY A 197 20.09 15.70 -16.69
N CYS A 198 20.45 15.10 -15.54
CA CYS A 198 20.01 13.75 -15.22
C CYS A 198 18.49 13.62 -15.15
N ILE A 199 17.97 12.41 -15.34
CA ILE A 199 16.55 12.11 -15.28
C ILE A 199 16.11 12.15 -13.81
N LEU A 200 15.13 13.00 -13.54
CA LEU A 200 14.48 13.17 -12.24
C LEU A 200 12.98 12.93 -12.43
N GLU A 201 12.45 11.91 -11.77
CA GLU A 201 11.06 11.49 -11.85
C GLU A 201 10.30 11.85 -10.58
N SER A 202 8.97 11.80 -10.65
CA SER A 202 8.13 11.99 -9.46
C SER A 202 8.52 11.02 -8.34
N TYR A 203 8.73 9.75 -8.69
CA TYR A 203 9.12 8.68 -7.77
C TYR A 203 10.37 9.01 -6.93
N ASP A 204 11.33 9.75 -7.50
CA ASP A 204 12.58 10.12 -6.82
C ASP A 204 12.33 11.07 -5.66
N VAL A 205 11.42 12.03 -5.85
CA VAL A 205 11.00 12.96 -4.79
C VAL A 205 10.32 12.20 -3.66
N LEU A 206 9.38 11.31 -4.03
CA LEU A 206 8.45 10.70 -3.09
C LEU A 206 9.05 9.55 -2.27
N THR A 207 10.11 8.93 -2.79
CA THR A 207 10.85 7.88 -2.07
C THR A 207 12.10 8.41 -1.35
N CYS A 208 12.42 9.70 -1.50
CA CYS A 208 13.54 10.31 -0.81
C CYS A 208 13.22 10.55 0.67
N LYS A 209 13.93 9.85 1.56
CA LYS A 209 13.79 9.96 3.02
C LYS A 209 14.52 11.17 3.61
N TYR A 210 15.53 11.69 2.92
CA TYR A 210 16.30 12.83 3.39
C TYR A 210 15.60 14.13 3.05
N ARG A 211 15.02 14.81 4.04
CA ARG A 211 14.25 16.05 3.84
C ARG A 211 14.99 17.10 3.00
N LYS A 212 16.29 17.31 3.24
CA LYS A 212 17.13 18.27 2.48
C LYS A 212 17.27 17.90 1.00
N VAL A 213 17.50 16.62 0.70
CA VAL A 213 17.63 16.10 -0.67
C VAL A 213 16.26 16.05 -1.35
N ARG A 214 15.23 15.60 -0.65
CA ARG A 214 13.84 15.63 -1.12
C ARG A 214 13.46 17.04 -1.54
N SER A 215 13.76 18.03 -0.71
CA SER A 215 13.45 19.43 -1.03
C SER A 215 14.17 19.90 -2.29
N LEU A 216 15.45 19.55 -2.45
CA LEU A 216 16.18 19.79 -3.70
C LEU A 216 15.49 19.15 -4.90
N PHE A 217 15.05 17.88 -4.80
CA PHE A 217 14.34 17.19 -5.86
C PHE A 217 12.98 17.82 -6.17
N SER A 218 12.18 18.16 -5.15
CA SER A 218 10.89 18.84 -5.28
C SER A 218 11.02 20.14 -6.07
N HIS A 219 11.99 20.99 -5.70
CA HIS A 219 12.23 22.28 -6.37
C HIS A 219 12.76 22.12 -7.79
N GLU A 220 13.67 21.17 -8.02
CA GLU A 220 14.21 20.92 -9.36
C GLU A 220 13.15 20.32 -10.29
N LEU A 221 12.30 19.40 -9.79
CA LEU A 221 11.16 18.87 -10.54
C LEU A 221 10.19 19.99 -10.90
N ALA A 222 9.83 20.85 -9.94
CA ALA A 222 8.99 22.01 -10.17
C ALA A 222 9.56 22.94 -11.26
N LYS A 223 10.86 23.26 -11.16
CA LYS A 223 11.57 24.09 -12.14
C LYS A 223 11.54 23.47 -13.55
N ARG A 224 11.79 22.17 -13.68
CA ARG A 224 11.74 21.46 -14.97
C ARG A 224 10.34 21.46 -15.56
N ARG A 225 9.29 21.25 -14.75
CA ARG A 225 7.90 21.31 -15.22
C ARG A 225 7.50 22.72 -15.70
N ARG A 226 7.96 23.78 -15.04
CA ARG A 226 7.78 25.16 -15.52
C ARG A 226 8.51 25.42 -16.84
N ARG A 227 9.77 24.97 -16.97
CA ARG A 227 10.52 25.06 -18.24
C ARG A 227 9.82 24.33 -19.38
N LEU A 228 9.30 23.13 -19.11
CA LEU A 228 8.51 22.36 -20.08
C LEU A 228 7.24 23.14 -20.49
N GLN A 229 6.55 23.77 -19.53
CA GLN A 229 5.39 24.61 -19.80
C GLN A 229 5.74 25.81 -20.69
N THR A 230 6.83 26.52 -20.40
CA THR A 230 7.31 27.66 -21.21
C THR A 230 7.64 27.21 -22.63
N LEU A 231 8.35 26.09 -22.77
CA LEU A 231 8.68 25.51 -24.08
C LEU A 231 7.41 25.18 -24.87
N ALA A 232 6.43 24.54 -24.21
CA ALA A 232 5.13 24.24 -24.79
C ALA A 232 4.41 25.51 -25.28
N LYS A 233 4.32 26.54 -24.43
CA LYS A 233 3.70 27.83 -24.78
C LYS A 233 4.37 28.51 -25.97
N SER A 234 5.68 28.36 -26.12
CA SER A 234 6.45 28.98 -27.21
C SER A 234 6.37 28.23 -28.55
N CYS A 235 6.09 26.92 -28.52
CA CYS A 235 6.19 26.08 -29.72
C CYS A 235 4.85 25.48 -30.18
N LEU A 236 3.90 25.26 -29.28
CA LEU A 236 2.64 24.59 -29.61
C LEU A 236 1.56 25.62 -30.03
N PRO A 237 0.69 25.28 -31.00
CA PRO A 237 -0.45 26.12 -31.35
C PRO A 237 -1.41 26.35 -30.16
N PRO A 238 -2.06 27.53 -30.06
CA PRO A 238 -2.99 27.84 -28.97
C PRO A 238 -4.09 26.79 -28.75
N GLN A 239 -4.59 26.17 -29.83
CA GLN A 239 -5.63 25.14 -29.75
C GLN A 239 -5.13 23.87 -29.05
N ARG A 240 -3.85 23.52 -29.22
CA ARG A 240 -3.23 22.38 -28.52
C ARG A 240 -2.94 22.72 -27.07
N LEU A 241 -2.47 23.95 -26.79
CA LEU A 241 -2.27 24.42 -25.43
C LEU A 241 -3.56 24.44 -24.63
N ALA A 242 -4.67 24.89 -25.23
CA ALA A 242 -5.98 24.88 -24.61
C ALA A 242 -6.35 23.48 -24.09
N ALA A 243 -6.08 22.41 -24.84
CA ALA A 243 -6.36 21.04 -24.40
C ALA A 243 -5.61 20.63 -23.11
N PHE A 244 -4.47 21.25 -22.78
CA PHE A 244 -3.69 20.97 -21.58
C PHE A 244 -4.03 21.88 -20.38
N PHE A 245 -4.70 23.01 -20.60
CA PHE A 245 -4.93 24.03 -19.55
C PHE A 245 -6.41 24.38 -19.31
N VAL A 246 -7.35 23.94 -20.14
CA VAL A 246 -8.76 24.42 -20.12
C VAL A 246 -9.61 23.91 -18.94
N ASN A 247 -9.24 22.83 -18.26
CA ASN A 247 -10.16 22.15 -17.33
C ASN A 247 -9.78 22.17 -15.84
N GLY A 248 -8.83 23.00 -15.38
CA GLY A 248 -8.44 22.92 -13.96
C GLY A 248 -7.44 23.93 -13.43
N GLY A 249 -7.26 25.07 -14.09
CA GLY A 249 -6.28 26.04 -13.64
C GLY A 249 -6.36 27.32 -14.42
N SER A 250 -6.52 28.43 -13.72
CA SER A 250 -6.18 29.76 -14.23
C SER A 250 -4.85 29.69 -15.02
N GLU A 251 -4.71 30.47 -16.09
CA GLU A 251 -3.43 30.68 -16.79
C GLU A 251 -2.32 31.22 -15.87
N SER A 252 -2.62 31.44 -14.57
CA SER A 252 -1.69 31.71 -13.49
C SER A 252 -0.40 30.91 -13.65
N GLU A 253 0.69 31.67 -13.75
CA GLU A 253 2.07 31.17 -13.81
C GLU A 253 2.45 30.34 -12.58
N GLU A 254 1.62 30.33 -11.54
CA GLU A 254 1.83 29.56 -10.32
C GLU A 254 1.52 28.06 -10.47
N GLN A 255 0.69 27.66 -11.44
CA GLN A 255 0.29 26.25 -11.58
C GLN A 255 1.25 25.45 -12.45
N ILE A 256 1.75 24.34 -11.88
CA ILE A 256 2.67 23.43 -12.55
C ILE A 256 1.87 22.40 -13.38
N PRO A 257 2.24 22.15 -14.66
CA PRO A 257 1.57 21.13 -15.47
C PRO A 257 2.02 19.73 -15.02
N ASP A 258 1.43 19.23 -13.94
CA ASP A 258 1.73 17.91 -13.38
C ASP A 258 1.08 16.79 -14.24
N VAL A 259 -0.25 16.73 -14.22
CA VAL A 259 -1.07 15.69 -14.90
C VAL A 259 -0.80 15.61 -16.40
N HIS A 260 -0.57 16.76 -17.04
CA HIS A 260 -0.36 16.86 -18.48
C HIS A 260 1.11 16.87 -18.89
N ALA A 261 2.07 16.77 -17.94
CA ALA A 261 3.50 16.86 -18.24
C ALA A 261 3.94 15.86 -19.31
N PHE A 262 3.49 14.60 -19.18
CA PHE A 262 3.76 13.53 -20.14
C PHE A 262 3.22 13.84 -21.53
N GLN A 263 1.97 14.29 -21.61
CA GLN A 263 1.31 14.60 -22.88
C GLN A 263 1.98 15.80 -23.57
N ILE A 264 2.32 16.85 -22.82
CA ILE A 264 3.05 18.02 -23.32
C ILE A 264 4.41 17.60 -23.90
N SER A 265 5.18 16.80 -23.16
CA SER A 265 6.48 16.30 -23.62
C SER A 265 6.36 15.44 -24.88
N THR A 266 5.33 14.60 -24.95
CA THR A 266 5.08 13.71 -26.10
C THR A 266 4.68 14.51 -27.34
N GLU A 267 3.82 15.52 -27.18
CA GLU A 267 3.38 16.39 -28.27
C GLU A 267 4.55 17.19 -28.85
N LEU A 268 5.40 17.79 -28.00
CA LEU A 268 6.60 18.50 -28.44
C LEU A 268 7.53 17.60 -29.28
N LEU A 269 7.78 16.38 -28.81
CA LEU A 269 8.60 15.39 -29.54
C LEU A 269 7.95 14.97 -30.87
N THR A 270 6.63 14.81 -30.89
CA THR A 270 5.87 14.42 -32.10
C THR A 270 5.95 15.49 -33.19
N GLN A 271 6.08 16.77 -32.83
CA GLN A 271 6.33 17.87 -33.76
C GLN A 271 7.78 17.97 -34.23
N GLY A 272 8.65 17.00 -33.88
CA GLY A 272 10.06 16.99 -34.24
C GLY A 272 10.92 17.98 -33.47
N LEU A 273 10.41 18.55 -32.37
CA LEU A 273 11.16 19.49 -31.55
C LEU A 273 12.15 18.74 -30.66
N LYS A 274 13.37 19.29 -30.56
CA LYS A 274 14.40 18.75 -29.68
C LYS A 274 14.10 19.15 -28.23
N VAL A 275 13.49 18.25 -27.47
CA VAL A 275 13.27 18.40 -26.03
C VAL A 275 14.48 17.89 -25.26
N GLU A 276 15.05 18.73 -24.39
CA GLU A 276 16.14 18.35 -23.49
C GLU A 276 15.76 17.10 -22.68
N PRO A 277 16.61 16.06 -22.58
CA PRO A 277 16.28 14.84 -21.84
C PRO A 277 15.79 15.07 -20.41
N SER A 278 16.33 16.10 -19.72
CA SER A 278 15.93 16.46 -18.35
C SER A 278 14.49 16.98 -18.22
N LEU A 279 13.90 17.45 -19.34
CA LEU A 279 12.52 17.91 -19.43
C LEU A 279 11.57 16.83 -19.94
N GLN A 280 12.10 15.73 -20.48
CA GLN A 280 11.28 14.63 -20.95
C GLN A 280 10.63 13.92 -19.77
N VAL A 281 9.37 13.55 -19.95
CA VAL A 281 8.56 12.93 -18.91
C VAL A 281 8.26 11.50 -19.34
N ARG A 282 8.48 10.52 -18.46
CA ARG A 282 8.19 9.12 -18.78
C ARG A 282 6.70 8.84 -18.65
N ARG A 283 6.23 7.78 -19.32
CA ARG A 283 4.82 7.36 -19.26
C ARG A 283 4.33 7.03 -17.85
N GLN A 284 5.23 6.60 -16.96
CA GLN A 284 4.91 6.33 -15.55
C GLN A 284 4.48 7.60 -14.79
N ASP A 285 4.91 8.78 -15.27
CA ASP A 285 4.52 10.11 -14.79
C ASP A 285 3.35 10.71 -15.59
N SER A 286 2.54 9.87 -16.26
CA SER A 286 1.31 10.33 -16.96
C SER A 286 0.12 10.59 -16.03
N ARG A 287 0.33 10.43 -14.73
CA ARG A 287 -0.66 10.64 -13.68
C ARG A 287 -0.21 11.80 -12.82
N SER A 288 -1.15 12.38 -12.06
CA SER A 288 -0.76 13.33 -11.03
C SER A 288 0.21 12.67 -10.04
N ILE A 289 1.15 13.44 -9.51
CA ILE A 289 2.15 12.98 -8.54
C ILE A 289 1.49 12.36 -7.28
N TYR A 290 0.24 12.71 -6.99
CA TYR A 290 -0.53 12.19 -5.87
C TYR A 290 -1.10 10.78 -6.09
N HIS A 291 -1.01 10.22 -7.31
CA HIS A 291 -1.29 8.80 -7.56
C HIS A 291 -0.14 7.89 -7.14
N GLN A 292 1.06 8.44 -6.95
CA GLN A 292 2.19 7.64 -6.54
C GLN A 292 2.05 7.23 -5.08
N ARG A 293 2.53 6.02 -4.77
CA ARG A 293 2.57 5.53 -3.40
C ARG A 293 3.61 6.32 -2.63
N ILE A 294 3.21 6.86 -1.49
CA ILE A 294 4.04 7.74 -0.66
C ILE A 294 4.21 7.17 0.73
N GLU A 295 5.40 7.38 1.26
CA GLU A 295 5.76 7.10 2.64
C GLU A 295 5.70 8.34 3.55
N ASP A 296 5.58 9.55 3.01
CA ASP A 296 5.64 10.82 3.74
C ASP A 296 4.72 11.92 3.16
N VAL A 297 3.68 12.29 3.93
CA VAL A 297 2.73 13.36 3.60
C VAL A 297 3.42 14.74 3.52
N GLU A 298 4.53 14.96 4.21
CA GLU A 298 5.28 16.22 4.10
C GLU A 298 5.81 16.44 2.67
N ALA A 299 6.14 15.37 1.95
CA ALA A 299 6.56 15.44 0.55
C ALA A 299 5.43 15.97 -0.33
N TRP A 300 4.20 15.49 -0.11
CA TRP A 300 3.01 15.98 -0.80
C TRP A 300 2.70 17.43 -0.46
N GLU A 301 2.83 17.81 0.81
CA GLU A 301 2.64 19.19 1.24
C GLU A 301 3.65 20.13 0.58
N GLU A 302 4.92 19.73 0.48
CA GLU A 302 5.96 20.50 -0.19
C GLU A 302 5.65 20.67 -1.70
N LEU A 303 5.34 19.58 -2.39
CA LEU A 303 4.96 19.62 -3.81
C LEU A 303 3.69 20.47 -4.02
N TYR A 304 2.72 20.36 -3.11
CA TYR A 304 1.55 21.21 -3.16
C TYR A 304 1.96 22.68 -3.00
N LYS A 305 2.79 23.05 -2.04
CA LYS A 305 3.27 24.45 -1.92
C LYS A 305 4.00 24.94 -3.17
N LEU A 306 4.66 24.04 -3.92
CA LEU A 306 5.35 24.38 -5.17
C LEU A 306 4.43 24.56 -6.38
N GLY A 307 3.13 24.25 -6.28
CA GLY A 307 2.14 24.47 -7.35
C GLY A 307 1.64 23.20 -8.03
N PHE A 308 1.98 22.01 -7.51
CA PHE A 308 1.36 20.76 -7.95
C PHE A 308 -0.08 20.71 -7.39
N ARG A 309 -1.08 20.79 -8.28
CA ARG A 309 -2.50 20.91 -7.91
C ARG A 309 -3.37 19.73 -8.37
N GLY A 310 -2.78 18.68 -8.93
CA GLY A 310 -3.48 17.52 -9.48
C GLY A 310 -4.10 16.58 -8.43
N ILE A 311 -4.61 17.08 -7.31
CA ILE A 311 -5.15 16.28 -6.19
C ILE A 311 -6.41 15.50 -6.56
N ASP A 312 -7.11 15.95 -7.60
CA ASP A 312 -8.44 15.46 -7.98
C ASP A 312 -8.53 15.10 -9.47
N ALA A 313 -7.38 15.11 -10.15
CA ALA A 313 -7.27 14.84 -11.57
C ALA A 313 -7.32 13.33 -11.82
N PRO A 314 -8.23 12.82 -12.66
CA PRO A 314 -8.31 11.38 -12.93
C PRO A 314 -7.12 10.89 -13.77
N ASP A 315 -6.69 9.66 -13.53
CA ASP A 315 -5.78 8.92 -14.39
C ASP A 315 -6.48 8.37 -15.65
N ALA A 316 -5.75 7.59 -16.46
CA ALA A 316 -6.29 6.96 -17.67
C ALA A 316 -7.45 5.98 -17.42
N ASN A 317 -7.66 5.52 -16.17
CA ASN A 317 -8.76 4.66 -15.77
C ASN A 317 -9.93 5.45 -15.13
N GLY A 318 -9.84 6.77 -15.07
CA GLY A 318 -10.81 7.62 -14.40
C GLY A 318 -10.64 7.71 -12.88
N LEU A 319 -9.56 7.13 -12.33
CA LEU A 319 -9.31 7.14 -10.89
C LEU A 319 -8.63 8.44 -10.47
N THR A 320 -9.17 9.13 -9.48
CA THR A 320 -8.47 10.25 -8.83
C THR A 320 -7.37 9.74 -7.89
N PRO A 321 -6.43 10.59 -7.43
CA PRO A 321 -5.45 10.21 -6.42
C PRO A 321 -6.07 9.54 -5.20
N LEU A 322 -7.16 10.10 -4.66
CA LEU A 322 -7.83 9.54 -3.49
C LEU A 322 -8.42 8.15 -3.78
N MET A 323 -9.10 7.98 -4.91
CA MET A 323 -9.59 6.65 -5.32
C MET A 323 -8.43 5.66 -5.47
N TYR A 324 -7.33 6.08 -6.09
CA TYR A 324 -6.16 5.24 -6.32
C TYR A 324 -5.49 4.78 -5.02
N GLN A 325 -5.32 5.67 -4.05
CA GLN A 325 -4.77 5.28 -2.74
C GLN A 325 -5.68 4.28 -2.04
N LEU A 326 -7.01 4.43 -2.14
CA LEU A 326 -7.94 3.50 -1.51
C LEU A 326 -7.98 2.11 -2.19
N THR A 327 -7.73 2.01 -3.49
CA THR A 327 -7.79 0.72 -4.22
C THR A 327 -6.45 -0.02 -4.27
N TYR A 328 -5.31 0.67 -4.29
CA TYR A 328 -4.00 0.05 -4.53
C TYR A 328 -3.14 -0.13 -3.26
N PHE A 329 -3.59 0.30 -2.08
CA PHE A 329 -2.79 0.31 -0.84
C PHE A 329 -2.83 -0.99 -0.02
N ILE A 330 -3.37 -2.11 -0.52
CA ILE A 330 -3.49 -3.40 0.23
C ILE A 330 -2.15 -4.14 0.44
N ASP A 331 -1.03 -3.45 0.25
CA ASP A 331 0.26 -3.97 0.64
C ASP A 331 0.51 -3.68 2.12
N PHE A 332 0.12 -4.66 2.96
CA PHE A 332 0.28 -4.72 4.43
C PHE A 332 1.71 -4.50 4.95
N SER A 333 2.71 -4.22 4.11
CA SER A 333 4.09 -3.95 4.58
C SER A 333 4.40 -2.48 4.83
N ILE A 334 3.66 -1.54 4.22
CA ILE A 334 3.91 -0.12 4.46
C ILE A 334 2.98 0.34 5.56
N GLY A 335 3.55 0.96 6.60
CA GLY A 335 2.87 1.31 7.84
C GLY A 335 1.48 1.90 7.59
N VAL A 336 0.46 1.15 7.99
CA VAL A 336 -0.96 1.46 7.76
C VAL A 336 -1.33 2.87 8.19
N SER A 337 -0.74 3.34 9.30
CA SER A 337 -0.92 4.71 9.78
C SER A 337 -0.73 5.72 8.66
N ARG A 338 0.32 5.59 7.84
CA ARG A 338 0.66 6.51 6.73
C ARG A 338 -0.41 6.55 5.64
N GLY A 339 -1.08 5.43 5.36
CA GLY A 339 -2.16 5.39 4.36
C GLY A 339 -3.33 6.29 4.79
N ILE A 340 -3.70 6.23 6.07
CA ILE A 340 -4.73 7.09 6.66
C ILE A 340 -4.30 8.56 6.63
N GLU A 341 -3.03 8.87 6.92
CA GLU A 341 -2.52 10.24 6.83
C GLU A 341 -2.64 10.80 5.40
N CYS A 342 -2.33 9.99 4.40
CA CYS A 342 -2.44 10.38 2.99
C CYS A 342 -3.89 10.68 2.59
N ILE A 343 -4.84 9.86 3.03
CA ILE A 343 -6.27 10.07 2.77
C ILE A 343 -6.77 11.35 3.42
N ILE A 344 -6.43 11.57 4.70
CA ILE A 344 -6.76 12.79 5.43
C ILE A 344 -6.18 14.01 4.70
N TRP A 345 -4.91 13.95 4.30
CA TRP A 345 -4.29 15.06 3.58
C TRP A 345 -4.97 15.37 2.24
N LEU A 346 -5.31 14.34 1.44
CA LEU A 346 -6.02 14.53 0.17
C LEU A 346 -7.39 15.17 0.40
N PHE A 347 -8.10 14.74 1.44
CA PHE A 347 -9.36 15.36 1.86
C PHE A 347 -9.16 16.84 2.23
N GLU A 348 -8.18 17.17 3.07
CA GLU A 348 -7.89 18.55 3.48
C GLU A 348 -7.55 19.46 2.30
N LYS A 349 -6.96 18.92 1.23
CA LYS A 349 -6.68 19.69 0.01
C LYS A 349 -7.91 19.84 -0.90
N GLY A 350 -9.01 19.18 -0.59
CA GLY A 350 -10.29 19.29 -1.31
C GLY A 350 -10.52 18.18 -2.33
N ALA A 351 -9.93 16.99 -2.15
CA ALA A 351 -10.28 15.84 -2.97
C ALA A 351 -11.78 15.50 -2.86
N GLY A 352 -12.44 15.28 -4.00
CA GLY A 352 -13.89 15.16 -4.07
C GLY A 352 -14.43 13.81 -3.57
N LEU A 353 -14.87 13.75 -2.31
CA LEU A 353 -15.47 12.55 -1.70
C LEU A 353 -16.81 12.13 -2.31
N THR A 354 -17.57 13.07 -2.87
CA THR A 354 -18.88 12.80 -3.46
C THR A 354 -18.80 12.30 -4.91
N LYS A 355 -17.60 12.25 -5.50
CA LYS A 355 -17.41 11.73 -6.85
C LYS A 355 -17.80 10.25 -6.91
N THR A 356 -18.55 9.89 -7.94
CA THR A 356 -18.87 8.50 -8.23
C THR A 356 -17.61 7.75 -8.63
N LEU A 357 -17.43 6.55 -8.10
CA LEU A 357 -16.33 5.67 -8.48
C LEU A 357 -16.53 5.25 -9.95
N PRO A 358 -15.47 5.15 -10.75
CA PRO A 358 -15.62 4.65 -12.11
C PRO A 358 -16.28 3.28 -12.06
N ARG A 359 -17.34 3.10 -12.85
CA ARG A 359 -18.06 1.81 -13.00
C ARG A 359 -18.82 1.31 -11.77
N SER A 360 -19.00 2.11 -10.73
CA SER A 360 -19.81 1.75 -9.56
C SER A 360 -20.82 2.86 -9.28
N ASN A 361 -21.92 2.54 -8.61
CA ASN A 361 -22.84 3.55 -8.11
C ASN A 361 -22.35 4.17 -6.79
N GLY A 362 -21.35 3.55 -6.15
CA GLY A 362 -20.70 4.05 -4.94
C GLY A 362 -19.90 5.32 -5.20
N THR A 363 -19.71 6.10 -4.15
CA THR A 363 -18.85 7.30 -4.19
C THR A 363 -17.49 7.03 -3.54
N VAL A 364 -16.53 7.95 -3.74
CA VAL A 364 -15.23 7.90 -3.06
C VAL A 364 -15.39 7.83 -1.54
N ALA A 365 -16.38 8.52 -0.98
CA ALA A 365 -16.69 8.46 0.46
C ALA A 365 -17.00 7.04 0.92
N HIS A 366 -17.79 6.27 0.15
CA HIS A 366 -18.12 4.88 0.49
C HIS A 366 -16.87 4.00 0.49
N LEU A 367 -16.03 4.13 -0.54
CA LEU A 367 -14.75 3.41 -0.61
C LEU A 367 -13.82 3.79 0.55
N ALA A 368 -13.74 5.09 0.87
CA ALA A 368 -12.92 5.59 1.97
C ALA A 368 -13.39 5.01 3.32
N SER A 369 -14.69 5.01 3.59
CA SER A 369 -15.24 4.45 4.83
C SER A 369 -14.99 2.96 4.97
N SER A 370 -15.12 2.19 3.88
CA SER A 370 -14.80 0.75 3.87
C SER A 370 -13.32 0.51 4.21
N TRP A 371 -12.43 1.17 3.46
CA TRP A 371 -10.99 1.00 3.60
C TRP A 371 -10.49 1.44 4.98
N VAL A 372 -10.94 2.60 5.49
CA VAL A 372 -10.52 3.10 6.81
C VAL A 372 -10.88 2.11 7.92
N ILE A 373 -12.06 1.47 7.83
CA ILE A 373 -12.48 0.47 8.83
C ILE A 373 -11.68 -0.81 8.73
N ASP A 374 -11.41 -1.30 7.52
CA ASP A 374 -10.56 -2.47 7.32
C ASP A 374 -9.16 -2.24 7.91
N GLU A 375 -8.62 -1.03 7.76
CA GLU A 375 -7.33 -0.66 8.34
C GLU A 375 -7.36 -0.48 9.85
N ILE A 376 -8.41 0.13 10.42
CA ILE A 376 -8.61 0.23 11.87
C ILE A 376 -8.61 -1.17 12.48
N LEU A 377 -9.37 -2.11 11.90
CA LEU A 377 -9.43 -3.50 12.36
C LEU A 377 -8.06 -4.17 12.30
N HIS A 378 -7.32 -3.96 11.20
CA HIS A 378 -5.98 -4.50 11.07
C HIS A 378 -5.03 -3.95 12.13
N ILE A 379 -5.04 -2.64 12.37
CA ILE A 379 -4.16 -1.99 13.35
C ILE A 379 -4.47 -2.45 14.76
N ILE A 380 -5.73 -2.44 15.17
CA ILE A 380 -6.12 -2.91 16.52
C ILE A 380 -5.72 -4.38 16.70
N CYS A 381 -5.95 -5.22 15.68
CA CYS A 381 -5.54 -6.62 15.71
C CYS A 381 -4.02 -6.79 15.88
N MET A 382 -3.22 -5.98 15.18
CA MET A 382 -1.76 -6.04 15.25
C MET A 382 -1.23 -5.46 16.57
N ASP A 383 -1.81 -4.37 17.05
CA ASP A 383 -1.44 -3.73 18.31
C ASP A 383 -1.74 -4.61 19.52
N ASN A 384 -2.84 -5.38 19.48
CA ASN A 384 -3.13 -6.40 20.48
C ASN A 384 -2.11 -7.55 20.47
N TYR A 385 -1.39 -7.74 19.37
CA TYR A 385 -0.35 -8.78 19.24
C TYR A 385 1.03 -8.27 19.67
N ASP A 386 1.39 -7.04 19.31
CA ASP A 386 2.74 -6.48 19.51
C ASP A 386 2.86 -5.42 20.61
N ASN A 387 1.73 -4.97 21.21
CA ASN A 387 1.66 -3.89 22.19
C ASN A 387 2.34 -2.59 21.75
N SER A 388 2.35 -2.28 20.44
CA SER A 388 3.06 -1.12 19.91
C SER A 388 2.41 0.24 20.23
N GLY A 389 1.14 0.26 20.65
CA GLY A 389 0.43 1.49 21.01
C GLY A 389 0.18 2.45 19.84
N ARG A 390 0.32 2.00 18.60
CA ARG A 390 0.10 2.79 17.37
C ARG A 390 -1.36 3.25 17.25
N TRP A 391 -2.29 2.43 17.73
CA TRP A 391 -3.71 2.67 17.72
C TRP A 391 -4.08 3.99 18.41
N LEU A 392 -3.58 4.25 19.62
CA LEU A 392 -3.95 5.45 20.39
C LEU A 392 -3.63 6.76 19.67
N GLY A 393 -2.46 6.85 19.05
CA GLY A 393 -2.07 8.04 18.29
C GLY A 393 -2.89 8.23 17.01
N LEU A 394 -3.31 7.12 16.40
CA LEU A 394 -4.11 7.13 15.20
C LEU A 394 -5.59 7.40 15.47
N GLU A 395 -6.15 6.82 16.54
CA GLU A 395 -7.53 7.00 17.00
C GLU A 395 -7.86 8.47 17.18
N ALA A 396 -7.00 9.22 17.89
CA ALA A 396 -7.17 10.65 18.10
C ALA A 396 -7.24 11.43 16.77
N ARG A 397 -6.43 11.02 15.78
CA ARG A 397 -6.43 11.64 14.46
C ARG A 397 -7.67 11.29 13.66
N ILE A 398 -8.02 10.00 13.56
CA ILE A 398 -9.25 9.58 12.84
C ILE A 398 -10.46 10.28 13.44
N THR A 399 -10.54 10.35 14.77
CA THR A 399 -11.63 11.02 15.49
C THR A 399 -11.72 12.50 15.10
N ALA A 400 -10.59 13.20 14.95
CA ALA A 400 -10.57 14.60 14.51
C ALA A 400 -11.10 14.82 13.08
N TYR A 401 -11.11 13.78 12.23
CA TYR A 401 -11.66 13.82 10.86
C TYR A 401 -12.88 12.91 10.69
N SER A 402 -13.48 12.43 11.78
CA SER A 402 -14.56 11.45 11.73
C SER A 402 -15.78 11.99 10.97
N ASP A 403 -16.14 13.25 11.18
CA ASP A 403 -17.21 13.91 10.43
C ASP A 403 -16.95 13.94 8.92
N ALA A 404 -15.69 14.14 8.52
CA ALA A 404 -15.25 14.19 7.14
C ALA A 404 -15.14 12.81 6.46
N LEU A 405 -14.70 11.80 7.21
CA LEU A 405 -14.52 10.43 6.72
C LEU A 405 -15.84 9.66 6.68
N PHE A 406 -16.68 9.88 7.68
CA PHE A 406 -17.97 9.24 7.86
C PHE A 406 -19.08 10.27 7.63
N LEU A 407 -19.25 10.73 6.38
CA LEU A 407 -20.18 11.79 5.93
C LEU A 407 -21.70 11.46 6.06
N VAL A 408 -22.14 10.84 7.15
CA VAL A 408 -23.56 10.49 7.37
C VAL A 408 -24.35 11.75 7.76
N PRO A 409 -25.62 11.87 7.37
CA PRO A 409 -26.33 11.10 6.34
C PRO A 409 -26.14 11.67 4.92
N SER A 410 -25.26 12.66 4.77
CA SER A 410 -25.19 13.53 3.58
C SER A 410 -24.78 12.84 2.28
N VAL A 411 -24.05 11.73 2.35
CA VAL A 411 -23.62 10.98 1.16
C VAL A 411 -24.29 9.62 1.13
N ARG A 412 -25.22 9.49 0.18
CA ARG A 412 -25.86 8.24 -0.20
C ARG A 412 -25.49 7.89 -1.63
N ASP A 413 -25.20 6.63 -1.87
CA ASP A 413 -25.06 6.13 -3.24
C ASP A 413 -26.43 5.85 -3.87
N ARG A 414 -26.42 5.33 -5.10
CA ARG A 414 -27.63 4.90 -5.82
C ARG A 414 -27.86 3.39 -5.69
N CYS A 415 -27.35 2.77 -4.63
CA CYS A 415 -27.57 1.35 -4.36
C CYS A 415 -29.07 1.08 -4.13
N VAL A 416 -29.53 -0.10 -4.54
CA VAL A 416 -30.92 -0.56 -4.41
C VAL A 416 -31.03 -1.85 -3.59
N CYS A 417 -29.99 -2.17 -2.83
CA CYS A 417 -29.96 -3.33 -1.94
C CYS A 417 -30.98 -3.16 -0.80
N ALA A 418 -31.67 -4.24 -0.43
CA ALA A 418 -32.63 -4.21 0.67
C ALA A 418 -32.00 -3.89 2.03
N CYS A 419 -30.68 -4.01 2.21
CA CYS A 419 -30.02 -3.56 3.44
C CYS A 419 -30.13 -2.03 3.65
N CYS A 420 -30.31 -1.25 2.57
CA CYS A 420 -30.41 0.21 2.58
C CYS A 420 -31.30 0.69 1.41
N PRO A 421 -32.64 0.70 1.55
CA PRO A 421 -33.58 0.97 0.45
C PRO A 421 -33.40 2.33 -0.23
N SER A 422 -32.87 3.32 0.49
CA SER A 422 -32.62 4.67 -0.02
C SER A 422 -31.14 4.90 -0.35
N GLY A 423 -30.43 3.86 -0.79
CA GLY A 423 -28.98 3.91 -1.02
C GLY A 423 -28.17 3.68 0.27
N CYS A 424 -27.02 3.06 0.10
CA CYS A 424 -26.06 2.89 1.18
C CYS A 424 -25.56 4.25 1.66
N THR A 425 -25.31 4.33 2.96
CA THR A 425 -24.56 5.43 3.55
C THR A 425 -23.11 4.99 3.77
N THR A 426 -22.20 5.96 3.91
CA THR A 426 -20.81 5.72 4.34
C THR A 426 -20.72 4.88 5.61
N PHE A 427 -21.60 5.13 6.59
CA PHE A 427 -21.68 4.35 7.82
C PHE A 427 -22.17 2.92 7.60
N SER A 428 -23.20 2.71 6.78
CA SER A 428 -23.65 1.35 6.47
C SER A 428 -22.54 0.52 5.80
N VAL A 429 -21.73 1.16 4.94
CA VAL A 429 -20.57 0.52 4.30
C VAL A 429 -19.49 0.19 5.34
N ALA A 430 -19.17 1.13 6.21
CA ALA A 430 -18.22 0.94 7.31
C ALA A 430 -18.62 -0.25 8.21
N LEU A 431 -19.88 -0.28 8.66
CA LEU A 431 -20.41 -1.35 9.51
C LEU A 431 -20.38 -2.71 8.82
N ARG A 432 -20.69 -2.78 7.52
CA ARG A 432 -20.61 -4.06 6.79
C ARG A 432 -19.19 -4.51 6.57
N SER A 433 -18.28 -3.58 6.25
CA SER A 433 -16.86 -3.89 6.07
C SER A 433 -16.29 -4.52 7.34
N SER A 434 -16.68 -4.05 8.53
CA SER A 434 -16.24 -4.65 9.79
C SER A 434 -16.78 -6.06 10.02
N VAL A 435 -18.07 -6.31 9.74
CA VAL A 435 -18.64 -7.66 9.80
C VAL A 435 -17.90 -8.60 8.85
N ARG A 436 -17.84 -8.23 7.56
CA ARG A 436 -17.20 -9.03 6.51
C ARG A 436 -15.75 -9.39 6.85
N ARG A 437 -14.97 -8.41 7.31
CA ARG A 437 -13.54 -8.60 7.57
C ARG A 437 -13.28 -9.65 8.65
N LEU A 438 -14.15 -9.72 9.66
CA LEU A 438 -14.02 -10.59 10.82
C LEU A 438 -14.58 -12.00 10.56
N SER A 439 -15.53 -12.13 9.62
CA SER A 439 -16.05 -13.43 9.17
C SER A 439 -15.04 -14.26 8.36
N PHE A 440 -13.92 -13.71 7.90
CA PHE A 440 -12.89 -14.44 7.14
C PHE A 440 -12.10 -15.49 7.96
N GLY A 441 -12.48 -15.78 9.21
CA GLY A 441 -12.00 -16.95 9.97
C GLY A 441 -10.52 -16.94 10.37
N ILE A 442 -9.84 -15.79 10.27
CA ILE A 442 -8.43 -15.67 10.69
C ILE A 442 -8.31 -15.66 12.23
N LEU A 443 -9.34 -15.17 12.91
CA LEU A 443 -9.40 -15.03 14.37
C LEU A 443 -10.42 -16.00 14.96
N SER A 444 -10.24 -16.36 16.23
CA SER A 444 -11.28 -17.08 16.98
C SER A 444 -12.50 -16.18 17.16
N LEU A 445 -13.70 -16.76 17.24
CA LEU A 445 -14.95 -16.02 17.43
C LEU A 445 -14.87 -15.00 18.58
N LYS A 446 -14.31 -15.41 19.74
CA LYS A 446 -14.11 -14.51 20.88
C LYS A 446 -13.29 -13.26 20.52
N LYS A 447 -12.15 -13.44 19.82
CA LYS A 447 -11.30 -12.31 19.41
C LYS A 447 -11.98 -11.45 18.36
N SER A 448 -12.72 -12.07 17.43
CA SER A 448 -13.53 -11.35 16.45
C SER A 448 -14.61 -10.51 17.13
N THR A 449 -15.33 -11.05 18.13
CA THR A 449 -16.34 -10.32 18.92
C THR A 449 -15.75 -9.13 19.66
N GLU A 450 -14.62 -9.32 20.36
CA GLU A 450 -13.93 -8.23 21.09
C GLU A 450 -13.51 -7.11 20.13
N LEU A 451 -12.89 -7.47 19.01
CA LEU A 451 -12.44 -6.53 17.99
C LEU A 451 -13.60 -5.82 17.30
N PHE A 452 -14.67 -6.55 16.95
CA PHE A 452 -15.88 -5.99 16.36
C PHE A 452 -16.50 -4.95 17.30
N ARG A 453 -16.70 -5.31 18.57
CA ARG A 453 -17.32 -4.41 19.57
C ARG A 453 -16.52 -3.13 19.75
N GLN A 454 -15.20 -3.23 19.79
CA GLN A 454 -14.33 -2.05 19.89
C GLN A 454 -14.52 -1.12 18.68
N VAL A 455 -14.48 -1.65 17.47
CA VAL A 455 -14.68 -0.84 16.25
C VAL A 455 -16.11 -0.31 16.12
N PHE A 456 -17.09 -1.11 16.51
CA PHE A 456 -18.50 -0.72 16.51
C PHE A 456 -18.76 0.45 17.48
N GLN A 457 -18.16 0.43 18.68
CA GLN A 457 -18.26 1.53 19.64
C GLN A 457 -17.70 2.83 19.06
N LEU A 458 -16.56 2.78 18.37
CA LEU A 458 -15.98 3.95 17.70
C LEU A 458 -16.92 4.50 16.62
N LEU A 459 -17.48 3.60 15.78
CA LEU A 459 -18.44 3.97 14.75
C LEU A 459 -19.69 4.64 15.33
N VAL A 460 -20.22 4.11 16.44
CA VAL A 460 -21.35 4.71 17.16
C VAL A 460 -20.97 6.09 17.70
N GLN A 461 -19.83 6.22 18.40
CA GLN A 461 -19.36 7.49 18.95
C GLN A 461 -19.20 8.57 17.87
N TRP A 462 -18.64 8.21 16.71
CA TRP A 462 -18.47 9.12 15.58
C TRP A 462 -19.80 9.51 14.90
N THR A 463 -20.91 8.84 15.21
CA THR A 463 -22.21 9.06 14.55
C THR A 463 -23.37 9.30 15.51
N GLU A 464 -23.11 9.34 16.82
CA GLU A 464 -24.11 9.39 17.90
C GLU A 464 -25.04 10.61 17.79
N ALA A 465 -24.53 11.73 17.29
CA ALA A 465 -25.31 12.96 17.14
C ALA A 465 -26.35 12.94 16.00
N ARG A 466 -26.46 11.85 15.23
CA ARG A 466 -27.23 11.83 13.98
C ARG A 466 -28.55 11.07 14.13
N PRO A 467 -29.69 11.74 13.87
CA PRO A 467 -31.00 11.08 13.85
C PRO A 467 -30.99 9.92 12.85
N ALA A 468 -31.63 8.80 13.22
CA ALA A 468 -31.74 7.56 12.45
C ALA A 468 -30.49 6.64 12.37
N THR A 469 -29.36 6.97 12.99
CA THR A 469 -28.20 6.05 13.05
C THR A 469 -28.58 4.68 13.65
N GLY A 470 -29.33 4.66 14.76
CA GLY A 470 -29.80 3.42 15.39
C GLY A 470 -30.62 2.54 14.45
N HIS A 471 -31.55 3.12 13.69
CA HIS A 471 -32.36 2.41 12.69
C HIS A 471 -31.52 1.84 11.54
N ILE A 472 -30.49 2.56 11.08
CA ILE A 472 -29.55 2.06 10.05
C ILE A 472 -28.75 0.86 10.58
N ILE A 473 -28.31 0.92 11.84
CA ILE A 473 -27.61 -0.17 12.52
C ILE A 473 -28.51 -1.40 12.59
N ILE A 474 -29.71 -1.25 13.15
CA ILE A 474 -30.69 -2.34 13.32
C ILE A 474 -30.95 -3.00 11.97
N ARG A 475 -31.28 -2.21 10.93
CA ARG A 475 -31.52 -2.76 9.59
C ARG A 475 -30.32 -3.49 9.02
N SER A 476 -29.13 -2.91 9.13
CA SER A 476 -27.90 -3.50 8.57
C SER A 476 -27.53 -4.81 9.28
N LEU A 477 -27.62 -4.86 10.62
CA LEU A 477 -27.31 -6.05 11.39
C LEU A 477 -28.35 -7.14 11.19
N THR A 478 -29.65 -6.80 11.20
CA THR A 478 -30.73 -7.74 10.91
C THR A 478 -30.60 -8.33 9.50
N PHE A 479 -30.24 -7.51 8.50
CA PHE A 479 -29.98 -8.01 7.14
C PHE A 479 -28.86 -9.06 7.10
N ASN A 480 -27.73 -8.81 7.78
CA ASN A 480 -26.62 -9.77 7.85
C ASN A 480 -26.98 -11.00 8.69
N ALA A 481 -27.75 -10.85 9.77
CA ALA A 481 -28.17 -11.95 10.62
C ALA A 481 -29.19 -12.87 9.92
N LEU A 482 -29.91 -12.34 8.92
CA LEU A 482 -30.71 -13.15 8.02
C LEU A 482 -29.87 -13.75 6.88
N ASP A 483 -28.56 -13.57 6.82
CA ASP A 483 -27.72 -14.11 5.74
C ASP A 483 -28.28 -13.78 4.34
N LEU A 484 -28.70 -12.52 4.15
CA LEU A 484 -29.12 -11.99 2.86
C LEU A 484 -27.88 -11.50 2.11
N ARG A 485 -27.84 -11.69 0.78
CA ARG A 485 -26.68 -11.31 -0.01
C ARG A 485 -26.73 -9.83 -0.36
N HIS A 486 -25.60 -9.15 -0.14
CA HIS A 486 -25.47 -7.74 -0.47
C HIS A 486 -25.32 -7.55 -1.98
N THR A 487 -26.20 -6.76 -2.57
CA THR A 487 -26.04 -6.20 -3.93
C THR A 487 -25.48 -4.77 -3.88
N CYS A 488 -24.73 -4.48 -2.82
CA CYS A 488 -24.17 -3.16 -2.54
C CYS A 488 -22.94 -2.86 -3.38
N CYS A 489 -22.71 -1.57 -3.63
CA CYS A 489 -21.68 -1.07 -4.54
C CYS A 489 -20.23 -1.30 -4.07
N THR A 490 -20.02 -1.79 -2.84
CA THR A 490 -18.71 -1.94 -2.19
C THR A 490 -18.40 -3.37 -1.72
N GLU A 491 -19.33 -4.32 -1.84
CA GLU A 491 -19.22 -5.64 -1.17
C GLU A 491 -18.69 -6.77 -2.07
N ASN A 492 -18.61 -6.56 -3.39
CA ASN A 492 -18.51 -7.67 -4.35
C ASN A 492 -17.12 -7.93 -4.97
N ASP A 493 -16.05 -7.42 -4.37
CA ASP A 493 -14.70 -7.87 -4.74
C ASP A 493 -14.24 -8.94 -3.74
N GLU A 494 -14.29 -10.19 -4.18
CA GLU A 494 -13.51 -11.27 -3.56
C GLU A 494 -12.03 -10.86 -3.59
N ILE A 495 -11.60 -10.38 -2.43
CA ILE A 495 -10.22 -10.39 -1.93
C ILE A 495 -9.30 -9.27 -2.47
N TYR A 496 -9.53 -8.64 -3.63
CA TYR A 496 -8.61 -7.58 -4.10
C TYR A 496 -9.23 -6.44 -4.96
N PRO A 497 -9.21 -5.17 -4.51
CA PRO A 497 -9.71 -3.99 -5.25
C PRO A 497 -8.81 -3.53 -6.42
N PHE A 498 -7.86 -4.36 -6.87
CA PHE A 498 -6.92 -3.96 -7.93
C PHE A 498 -7.56 -3.83 -9.31
N LEU A 499 -8.80 -4.27 -9.45
CA LEU A 499 -9.53 -4.19 -10.70
C LEU A 499 -10.99 -3.83 -10.40
N LEU A 500 -11.37 -2.58 -10.71
CA LEU A 500 -12.75 -2.20 -11.10
C LEU A 500 -13.27 -3.00 -12.33
N ARG A 501 -12.89 -4.28 -12.47
CA ARG A 501 -13.29 -5.21 -13.51
C ARG A 501 -14.42 -6.13 -13.07
N HIS A 502 -14.72 -6.22 -11.77
CA HIS A 502 -15.88 -6.93 -11.27
C HIS A 502 -16.93 -5.95 -10.78
N ILE A 503 -17.41 -5.09 -11.71
CA ILE A 503 -18.79 -4.63 -11.56
C ILE A 503 -19.60 -5.93 -11.53
N GLN A 504 -20.43 -6.14 -10.50
CA GLN A 504 -21.42 -7.20 -10.61
C GLN A 504 -22.16 -7.01 -11.91
N ASP A 505 -22.25 -8.11 -12.66
CA ASP A 505 -23.16 -8.14 -13.79
C ASP A 505 -24.53 -7.66 -13.28
N GLN A 506 -25.16 -6.74 -14.00
CA GLN A 506 -26.51 -6.31 -13.63
C GLN A 506 -27.45 -7.51 -13.59
N GLN A 507 -27.12 -8.56 -14.36
CA GLN A 507 -27.78 -9.85 -14.27
C GLN A 507 -27.55 -10.54 -12.92
N GLU A 508 -26.31 -10.66 -12.44
CA GLU A 508 -26.01 -11.26 -11.13
C GLU A 508 -26.71 -10.50 -9.99
N VAL A 509 -26.73 -9.17 -10.05
CA VAL A 509 -27.52 -8.34 -9.11
C VAL A 509 -29.00 -8.69 -9.17
N ALA A 510 -29.56 -8.85 -10.37
CA ALA A 510 -30.96 -9.20 -10.55
C ALA A 510 -31.25 -10.60 -10.01
N ASP A 511 -30.39 -11.57 -10.30
CA ASP A 511 -30.50 -12.96 -9.88
C ASP A 511 -30.47 -13.06 -8.34
N ILE A 512 -29.51 -12.41 -7.68
CA ILE A 512 -29.44 -12.35 -6.21
C ILE A 512 -30.72 -11.75 -5.63
N ARG A 513 -31.26 -10.68 -6.25
CA ARG A 513 -32.48 -10.02 -5.75
C ARG A 513 -33.71 -10.89 -5.96
N GLU A 514 -33.81 -11.62 -7.05
CA GLU A 514 -34.90 -12.57 -7.31
C GLU A 514 -34.85 -13.73 -6.32
N GLU A 515 -33.68 -14.33 -6.14
CA GLU A 515 -33.45 -15.44 -5.22
C GLU A 515 -33.76 -15.04 -3.76
N ASP A 516 -33.31 -13.87 -3.31
CA ASP A 516 -33.54 -13.40 -1.94
C ASP A 516 -34.91 -12.72 -1.74
N HIS A 517 -35.67 -12.47 -2.80
CA HIS A 517 -36.91 -11.66 -2.77
C HIS A 517 -37.92 -12.16 -1.73
N HIS A 518 -38.07 -13.47 -1.62
CA HIS A 518 -39.02 -14.12 -0.73
C HIS A 518 -38.74 -13.87 0.76
N ARG A 519 -37.50 -13.46 1.12
CA ARG A 519 -37.06 -13.17 2.49
C ARG A 519 -37.18 -11.70 2.86
N TYR A 520 -37.40 -10.81 1.88
CA TYR A 520 -37.55 -9.37 2.14
C TYR A 520 -38.74 -9.03 3.04
N PRO A 521 -39.94 -9.66 2.91
CA PRO A 521 -41.02 -9.42 3.85
C PRO A 521 -40.66 -9.74 5.31
N GLU A 522 -39.84 -10.76 5.53
CA GLU A 522 -39.36 -11.12 6.87
C GLU A 522 -38.40 -10.08 7.43
N LEU A 523 -37.47 -9.60 6.58
CA LEU A 523 -36.59 -8.48 6.90
C LEU A 523 -37.38 -7.24 7.30
N GLU A 524 -38.33 -6.79 6.47
CA GLU A 524 -39.10 -5.57 6.76
C GLU A 524 -39.86 -5.69 8.07
N ARG A 525 -40.54 -6.83 8.29
CA ARG A 525 -41.25 -7.09 9.54
C ARG A 525 -40.34 -7.02 10.76
N LEU A 526 -39.17 -7.66 10.71
CA LEU A 526 -38.21 -7.66 11.83
C LEU A 526 -37.62 -6.26 12.06
N VAL A 527 -37.32 -5.53 10.99
CA VAL A 527 -36.77 -4.18 11.08
C VAL A 527 -37.79 -3.19 11.63
N ASP A 528 -39.05 -3.28 11.21
CA ASP A 528 -40.14 -2.45 11.76
C ASP A 528 -40.40 -2.77 13.24
N GLU A 529 -40.44 -4.05 13.60
CA GLU A 529 -40.57 -4.51 15.00
C GLU A 529 -39.43 -3.96 15.86
N LEU A 530 -38.18 -4.28 15.49
CA LEU A 530 -36.99 -3.88 16.25
C LEU A 530 -36.78 -2.36 16.27
N GLY A 531 -37.12 -1.66 15.18
CA GLY A 531 -37.06 -0.20 15.11
C GLY A 531 -38.08 0.45 16.04
N GLY A 532 -39.32 -0.06 16.07
CA GLY A 532 -40.35 0.40 17.00
C GLY A 532 -39.98 0.16 18.46
N ASP A 533 -39.44 -1.03 18.77
CA ASP A 533 -38.98 -1.36 20.11
C ASP A 533 -37.81 -0.46 20.54
N PHE A 534 -36.88 -0.17 19.63
CA PHE A 534 -35.76 0.73 19.91
C PHE A 534 -36.24 2.15 20.28
N ASP A 535 -37.18 2.70 19.50
CA ASP A 535 -37.76 4.01 19.76
C ASP A 535 -38.57 4.04 21.06
N GLN A 536 -39.30 2.96 21.37
CA GLN A 536 -40.11 2.84 22.59
C GLN A 536 -39.25 2.72 23.85
N LEU A 537 -38.21 1.89 23.80
CA LEU A 537 -37.36 1.62 24.96
C LEU A 537 -36.37 2.76 25.24
N GLY A 538 -35.96 3.51 24.21
CA GLY A 538 -35.05 4.66 24.37
C GLY A 538 -33.68 4.29 24.94
N LEU A 539 -33.24 3.05 24.75
CA LEU A 539 -31.96 2.55 25.25
C LEU A 539 -30.79 3.03 24.38
N PRO A 540 -29.58 3.16 24.94
CA PRO A 540 -28.37 3.26 24.15
C PRO A 540 -28.26 2.08 23.17
N ILE A 541 -27.83 2.33 21.93
CA ILE A 541 -27.83 1.29 20.87
C ILE A 541 -27.07 0.02 21.26
N MET A 542 -25.96 0.12 22.00
CA MET A 542 -25.23 -1.05 22.49
C MET A 542 -26.07 -1.91 23.44
N GLU A 543 -26.77 -1.28 24.38
CA GLU A 543 -27.62 -1.98 25.35
C GLU A 543 -28.84 -2.61 24.67
N PHE A 544 -29.41 -1.91 23.69
CA PHE A 544 -30.48 -2.46 22.86
C PHE A 544 -30.02 -3.69 22.07
N LEU A 545 -28.82 -3.62 21.46
CA LEU A 545 -28.29 -4.71 20.65
C LEU A 545 -27.94 -5.94 21.49
N ASP A 546 -27.35 -5.73 22.67
CA ASP A 546 -26.93 -6.80 23.57
C ASP A 546 -28.09 -7.58 24.20
N ASN A 547 -29.21 -6.90 24.45
CA ASN A 547 -30.33 -7.51 25.15
C ASN A 547 -31.47 -7.85 24.19
N HIS A 548 -32.06 -6.82 23.58
CA HIS A 548 -33.33 -6.96 22.87
C HIS A 548 -33.13 -7.52 21.47
N TRP A 549 -32.26 -6.90 20.67
CA TRP A 549 -31.98 -7.35 19.30
C TRP A 549 -31.42 -8.77 19.29
N HIS A 550 -30.38 -9.04 20.08
CA HIS A 550 -29.75 -10.36 20.16
C HIS A 550 -30.77 -11.44 20.55
N GLY A 551 -31.52 -11.25 21.65
CA GLY A 551 -32.53 -12.21 22.09
C GLY A 551 -33.58 -12.49 21.03
N ARG A 552 -34.06 -11.44 20.36
CA ARG A 552 -35.08 -11.57 19.31
C ARG A 552 -34.56 -12.28 18.06
N MET A 553 -33.30 -12.04 17.68
CA MET A 553 -32.67 -12.72 16.53
C MET A 553 -32.36 -14.19 16.84
N VAL A 554 -31.89 -14.51 18.04
CA VAL A 554 -31.72 -15.92 18.48
C VAL A 554 -33.06 -16.64 18.47
N GLU A 555 -34.12 -16.05 19.02
CA GLU A 555 -35.46 -16.66 18.98
C GLU A 555 -35.96 -16.87 17.54
N TYR A 556 -35.70 -15.92 16.65
CA TYR A 556 -36.09 -16.03 15.24
C TYR A 556 -35.36 -17.17 14.53
N LEU A 557 -34.03 -17.16 14.60
CA LEU A 557 -33.15 -18.07 13.86
C LEU A 557 -33.16 -19.49 14.45
N SER A 558 -33.56 -19.64 15.72
CA SER A 558 -33.71 -20.95 16.37
C SER A 558 -35.00 -21.67 15.99
N LYS A 559 -35.95 -21.00 15.32
CA LYS A 559 -37.17 -21.67 14.81
C LYS A 559 -36.75 -22.59 13.67
N PRO A 560 -37.08 -23.90 13.74
CA PRO A 560 -36.77 -24.82 12.65
C PRO A 560 -37.28 -24.25 11.33
N GLY A 561 -36.43 -24.25 10.30
CA GLY A 561 -36.80 -23.80 8.97
C GLY A 561 -38.09 -24.49 8.51
N SER A 562 -38.90 -23.79 7.71
CA SER A 562 -40.24 -24.22 7.28
C SER A 562 -40.24 -25.41 6.30
N TYR A 563 -39.20 -26.24 6.29
CA TYR A 563 -39.28 -27.53 5.64
C TYR A 563 -40.27 -28.37 6.44
N ASP A 564 -41.52 -28.34 5.99
CA ASP A 564 -42.50 -29.26 6.51
C ASP A 564 -42.00 -30.69 6.28
N GLU A 565 -42.41 -31.61 7.15
CA GLU A 565 -42.04 -33.03 7.04
C GLU A 565 -42.28 -33.54 5.61
N LYS A 566 -43.28 -32.98 4.92
CA LYS A 566 -43.59 -33.28 3.53
C LYS A 566 -42.48 -32.90 2.56
N HIS A 567 -41.88 -31.71 2.67
CA HIS A 567 -40.75 -31.28 1.84
C HIS A 567 -39.55 -32.20 2.04
N ILE A 568 -39.18 -32.50 3.31
CA ILE A 568 -38.09 -33.43 3.63
C ILE A 568 -38.34 -34.78 2.95
N GLN A 569 -39.54 -35.33 3.09
CA GLN A 569 -39.95 -36.60 2.48
C GLN A 569 -39.97 -36.55 0.93
N GLU A 570 -40.31 -35.40 0.33
CA GLU A 570 -40.26 -35.21 -1.13
C GLU A 570 -38.83 -35.14 -1.65
N THR A 571 -37.91 -34.41 -0.99
CA THR A 571 -36.47 -34.43 -1.33
C THR A 571 -35.85 -35.82 -1.15
N MET A 572 -36.23 -36.55 -0.10
CA MET A 572 -35.78 -37.94 0.11
C MET A 572 -36.21 -38.85 -1.04
N LYS A 573 -37.43 -38.68 -1.58
CA LYS A 573 -37.91 -39.44 -2.75
C LYS A 573 -37.11 -39.14 -4.03
N LEU A 574 -36.48 -37.97 -4.12
CA LEU A 574 -35.57 -37.60 -5.21
C LEU A 574 -34.13 -38.12 -4.99
N GLY A 575 -33.87 -38.87 -3.91
CA GLY A 575 -32.53 -39.35 -3.56
C GLY A 575 -31.63 -38.30 -2.92
N ILE A 576 -32.18 -37.14 -2.54
CA ILE A 576 -31.46 -36.07 -1.86
C ILE A 576 -31.69 -36.24 -0.36
N PHE A 577 -30.62 -36.54 0.38
CA PHE A 577 -30.64 -36.63 1.83
C PHE A 577 -30.26 -35.26 2.40
N LEU A 578 -31.24 -34.54 2.93
CA LEU A 578 -30.99 -33.31 3.68
C LEU A 578 -30.50 -33.70 5.07
N GLU A 579 -29.25 -33.38 5.41
CA GLU A 579 -28.79 -33.48 6.80
C GLU A 579 -29.60 -32.50 7.66
N PRO A 580 -29.94 -32.85 8.92
CA PRO A 580 -30.58 -31.91 9.83
C PRO A 580 -29.74 -30.64 9.85
N HIS A 581 -30.30 -29.54 9.37
CA HIS A 581 -29.55 -28.29 9.31
C HIS A 581 -29.22 -27.92 10.74
N GLU A 582 -27.94 -28.04 11.13
CA GLU A 582 -27.47 -27.45 12.37
C GLU A 582 -27.91 -25.98 12.33
N ILE A 583 -28.56 -25.53 13.40
CA ILE A 583 -29.05 -24.15 13.50
C ILE A 583 -27.80 -23.26 13.46
N ASN A 584 -27.46 -22.81 12.26
CA ASN A 584 -26.29 -21.99 12.02
C ASN A 584 -26.70 -20.53 12.25
N ILE A 585 -26.52 -20.06 13.46
CA ILE A 585 -26.71 -18.66 13.81
C ILE A 585 -25.51 -17.88 13.24
N PRO A 586 -25.70 -16.88 12.36
CA PRO A 586 -24.58 -16.16 11.79
C PRO A 586 -23.74 -15.42 12.85
N ASP A 587 -22.43 -15.37 12.64
CA ASP A 587 -21.45 -14.74 13.55
C ASP A 587 -21.84 -13.34 14.03
N VAL A 588 -22.49 -12.54 13.18
CA VAL A 588 -22.94 -11.19 13.51
C VAL A 588 -23.90 -11.14 14.71
N VAL A 589 -24.66 -12.21 14.94
CA VAL A 589 -25.52 -12.32 16.13
C VAL A 589 -24.66 -12.51 17.37
N TYR A 590 -23.65 -13.39 17.31
CA TYR A 590 -22.71 -13.66 18.41
C TYR A 590 -21.77 -12.50 18.75
N TYR A 591 -21.70 -11.47 17.90
CA TYR A 591 -20.99 -10.24 18.24
C TYR A 591 -21.71 -9.46 19.35
N PHE A 592 -23.00 -9.72 19.55
CA PHE A 592 -23.84 -9.13 20.57
C PHE A 592 -24.34 -10.21 21.55
N GLY A 593 -24.86 -9.77 22.69
CA GLY A 593 -25.25 -10.66 23.79
C GLY A 593 -24.20 -10.71 24.89
N SER A 594 -24.65 -10.86 26.14
CA SER A 594 -23.79 -11.12 27.29
C SER A 594 -22.92 -12.33 26.94
N GLN A 595 -21.59 -12.14 26.94
CA GLN A 595 -20.63 -13.21 26.71
C GLN A 595 -21.13 -14.47 27.39
N VAL A 596 -21.30 -15.53 26.62
CA VAL A 596 -21.49 -16.89 27.12
C VAL A 596 -20.57 -17.02 28.34
N GLU A 597 -21.14 -16.94 29.54
CA GLU A 597 -20.52 -17.52 30.72
C GLU A 597 -20.22 -18.94 30.27
N GLN A 598 -18.92 -19.21 30.13
CA GLN A 598 -18.40 -20.33 29.40
C GLN A 598 -19.26 -21.58 29.61
N VAL A 599 -19.88 -22.07 28.54
CA VAL A 599 -20.12 -23.51 28.38
C VAL A 599 -18.74 -24.16 28.20
N THR A 600 -17.92 -24.10 29.25
CA THR A 600 -16.77 -24.97 29.50
C THR A 600 -17.13 -26.06 30.51
N SER A 601 -18.39 -26.12 30.94
CA SER A 601 -18.97 -27.37 31.43
C SER A 601 -19.32 -28.23 30.22
N ASP A 602 -18.81 -29.47 30.21
CA ASP A 602 -19.23 -30.59 29.35
C ASP A 602 -18.35 -30.95 28.15
N ASN A 603 -17.02 -30.84 28.30
CA ASN A 603 -16.09 -31.73 27.58
C ASN A 603 -15.12 -32.49 28.51
N ASN A 604 -15.49 -32.63 29.78
CA ASN A 604 -14.93 -33.62 30.71
C ASN A 604 -16.04 -34.60 31.11
N SER A 605 -16.45 -35.46 30.19
CA SER A 605 -17.19 -36.69 30.49
C SER A 605 -16.99 -37.70 29.38
#